data_AF-A0A7S2G1U4-F1
#
_entry.id   AF-A0A7S2G1U4-F1
#
_cell.length_a   1.000
_cell.length_b   1.000
_cell.length_c   1.000
_cell.angle_alpha   90.00
_cell.angle_beta   90.00
_cell.angle_gamma   90.00
#
_symmetry.space_group_name_H-M   'P 1'
#
loop_
_entity.id
_entity.type
_entity.pdbx_description
1 polymer ?
#
loop_
_entity_poly.entity_id
_entity_poly.type
_entity_poly.pdbx_seq_one_letter_code
_entity_poly.pdbx_strand_id
1 'polypeptide(L)'
;TSSAVGDRGEYHNDQAGGHVTGYDTEAPSWGQTAEVAWSAIMRDSFMSGGFTWTGWDYKGEPTPYSWPDINSHFGILDIAGFWKDRTFWYSAYYKPHEPQVHLLPHWSR
;
A
#
# COMPACT_ATOMS: atom_id res chain seq x y z
N THR A 1 -6.94 -8.59 -7.34
CA THR A 1 -5.52 -8.24 -7.15
C THR A 1 -5.46 -7.02 -6.23
N SER A 2 -4.39 -6.83 -5.47
CA SER A 2 -4.24 -5.63 -4.64
C SER A 2 -3.69 -4.51 -5.52
N SER A 3 -4.38 -3.37 -5.53
CA SER A 3 -3.96 -2.13 -6.20
C SER A 3 -4.18 -0.97 -5.23
N ALA A 4 -3.86 -1.21 -3.97
CA ALA A 4 -4.09 -0.29 -2.90
C ALA A 4 -3.14 0.92 -3.05
N VAL A 5 -3.61 2.12 -2.75
CA VAL A 5 -2.80 3.35 -2.81
C VAL A 5 -2.45 3.81 -1.41
N GLY A 6 -1.35 4.53 -1.24
CA GLY A 6 -0.94 5.08 0.05
C GLY A 6 0.50 5.61 0.01
N ASP A 7 0.77 6.63 0.81
CA ASP A 7 2.09 7.26 0.92
C ASP A 7 2.79 6.96 2.23
N ARG A 8 4.12 7.06 2.19
CA ARG A 8 4.95 6.79 3.37
C ARG A 8 4.80 7.89 4.40
N GLY A 9 4.31 7.54 5.58
CA GLY A 9 4.26 8.46 6.73
C GLY A 9 3.10 9.45 6.68
N GLU A 10 2.17 9.29 5.74
CA GLU A 10 0.96 10.10 5.63
C GLU A 10 -0.22 9.35 6.25
N TYR A 11 -0.96 9.99 7.15
CA TYR A 11 -2.03 9.35 7.93
C TYR A 11 -3.40 10.00 7.74
N HIS A 12 -3.53 10.81 6.68
CA HIS A 12 -4.77 11.39 6.18
C HIS A 12 -4.65 11.60 4.67
N ASN A 13 -5.77 11.69 3.97
CA ASN A 13 -5.77 12.07 2.56
C ASN A 13 -5.63 13.60 2.46
N ASP A 14 -4.67 14.07 1.67
CA ASP A 14 -4.48 15.48 1.33
C ASP A 14 -4.37 15.62 -0.19
N GLN A 15 -5.50 15.94 -0.82
CA GLN A 15 -5.55 16.14 -2.27
C GLN A 15 -4.76 17.37 -2.73
N ALA A 16 -4.58 18.39 -1.88
CA ALA A 16 -3.84 19.59 -2.25
C ALA A 16 -2.32 19.34 -2.21
N GLY A 17 -1.86 18.54 -1.24
CA GLY A 17 -0.48 18.08 -1.11
C GLY A 17 -0.14 16.87 -1.99
N GLY A 18 -1.13 16.18 -2.54
CA GLY A 18 -0.92 14.97 -3.35
C GLY A 18 -0.60 13.75 -2.49
N HIS A 19 -1.23 13.64 -1.31
CA HIS A 19 -0.95 12.59 -0.34
C HIS A 19 -2.14 11.66 -0.10
N VAL A 20 -1.88 10.36 -0.15
CA VAL A 20 -2.83 9.31 0.18
C VAL A 20 -2.45 8.66 1.51
N THR A 21 -3.44 8.40 2.36
CA THR A 21 -3.23 7.80 3.68
C THR A 21 -2.57 6.40 3.61
N GLY A 22 -1.66 6.14 4.55
CA GLY A 22 -0.94 4.88 4.72
C GLY A 22 -1.70 3.77 5.46
N TYR A 23 -2.96 4.00 5.85
CA TYR A 23 -3.78 3.05 6.63
C TYR A 23 -4.35 1.85 5.84
N ASP A 24 -3.99 1.68 4.57
CA ASP A 24 -4.56 0.66 3.68
C ASP A 24 -6.09 0.73 3.54
N THR A 25 -6.65 1.95 3.57
CA THR A 25 -8.10 2.18 3.40
C THR A 25 -8.48 2.58 1.98
N GLU A 26 -7.49 2.91 1.15
CA GLU A 26 -7.71 3.51 -0.16
C GLU A 26 -7.28 2.58 -1.29
N ALA A 27 -8.14 2.48 -2.31
CA ALA A 27 -7.87 1.80 -3.57
C ALA A 27 -8.72 2.46 -4.67
N PRO A 28 -8.26 2.46 -5.94
CA PRO A 28 -9.08 2.91 -7.05
C PRO A 28 -10.28 1.98 -7.21
N SER A 29 -11.32 2.43 -7.93
CA SER A 29 -12.60 1.69 -8.06
C SER A 29 -12.48 0.30 -8.70
N TRP A 30 -11.42 0.06 -9.46
CA TRP A 30 -11.07 -1.23 -10.06
C TRP A 30 -10.13 -2.08 -9.21
N GLY A 31 -9.62 -1.53 -8.11
CA GLY A 31 -8.67 -2.15 -7.20
C GLY A 31 -9.30 -2.58 -5.88
N GLN A 32 -8.46 -3.12 -5.01
CA GLN A 32 -8.80 -3.50 -3.64
C GLN A 32 -7.64 -3.13 -2.72
N THR A 33 -7.94 -2.88 -1.45
CA THR A 33 -6.93 -2.74 -0.38
C THR A 33 -6.09 -4.01 -0.28
N ALA A 34 -4.91 -3.95 0.35
CA ALA A 34 -4.07 -5.13 0.53
C ALA A 34 -4.80 -6.20 1.33
N GLU A 35 -5.41 -5.82 2.46
CA GLU A 35 -6.12 -6.76 3.32
C GLU A 35 -7.29 -7.47 2.61
N VAL A 36 -8.13 -6.72 1.88
CA VAL A 36 -9.30 -7.30 1.19
C VAL A 36 -8.86 -8.28 0.11
N ALA A 37 -7.90 -7.89 -0.72
CA ALA A 37 -7.44 -8.73 -1.82
C ALA A 37 -6.78 -10.02 -1.32
N TRP A 38 -5.89 -9.92 -0.32
CA TRP A 38 -5.13 -11.07 0.16
C TRP A 38 -5.96 -11.97 1.05
N SER A 39 -6.93 -11.44 1.82
CA SER A 39 -7.86 -12.28 2.57
C SER A 39 -8.65 -13.23 1.65
N ALA A 40 -9.06 -12.75 0.48
CA ALA A 40 -9.74 -13.60 -0.50
C ALA A 40 -8.80 -14.64 -1.12
N ILE A 41 -7.62 -14.22 -1.58
CA ILE A 41 -6.61 -15.12 -2.18
C ILE A 41 -6.22 -16.24 -1.22
N MET A 42 -6.09 -15.93 0.07
CA MET A 42 -5.64 -16.89 1.08
C MET A 42 -6.71 -17.84 1.58
N ARG A 43 -7.96 -17.43 1.53
CA ARG A 43 -9.09 -18.30 1.88
C ARG A 43 -9.29 -19.39 0.82
N ASP A 44 -9.13 -19.05 -0.45
CA ASP A 44 -9.58 -19.89 -1.56
C ASP A 44 -8.42 -20.75 -2.09
N SER A 45 -8.34 -22.01 -1.65
CA SER A 45 -7.21 -22.93 -1.91
C SER A 45 -6.94 -23.26 -3.39
N PHE A 46 -7.88 -22.95 -4.29
CA PHE A 46 -7.66 -23.08 -5.73
C PHE A 46 -6.85 -21.92 -6.32
N MET A 47 -6.71 -20.81 -5.59
CA MET A 47 -5.84 -19.70 -5.99
C MET A 47 -4.41 -20.01 -5.58
N SER A 48 -3.49 -20.03 -6.54
CA SER A 48 -2.06 -20.25 -6.27
C SER A 48 -1.36 -19.03 -5.66
N GLY A 49 -1.99 -17.86 -5.69
CA GLY A 49 -1.45 -16.61 -5.17
C GLY A 49 -1.97 -15.39 -5.94
N GLY A 50 -1.25 -14.27 -5.80
CA GLY A 50 -1.54 -13.02 -6.50
C GLY A 50 -0.29 -12.15 -6.69
N PHE A 51 -0.39 -11.17 -7.58
CA PHE A 51 0.66 -10.19 -7.86
C PHE A 51 0.17 -8.79 -7.49
N THR A 52 0.65 -8.26 -6.37
CA THR A 52 0.32 -6.90 -5.92
C THR A 52 0.82 -5.87 -6.93
N TRP A 53 -0.04 -4.91 -7.25
CA TRP A 53 0.31 -3.71 -8.00
C TRP A 53 0.56 -2.58 -7.00
N THR A 54 1.79 -2.20 -6.68
CA THR A 54 3.09 -2.71 -7.17
C THR A 54 4.07 -2.97 -6.02
N GLY A 55 5.22 -3.59 -6.32
CA GLY A 55 6.29 -3.72 -5.32
C GLY A 55 6.92 -2.37 -4.93
N TRP A 56 7.21 -1.53 -5.92
CA TRP A 56 7.78 -0.18 -5.78
C TRP A 56 6.86 0.84 -6.43
N ASP A 57 6.82 2.06 -5.90
CA ASP A 57 6.30 3.20 -6.66
C ASP A 57 7.14 3.41 -7.93
N TYR A 58 6.51 4.02 -8.92
CA TYR A 58 7.09 4.29 -10.23
C TYR A 58 6.69 5.69 -10.69
N LYS A 59 7.36 6.18 -11.74
CA LYS A 59 7.01 7.46 -12.37
C LYS A 59 5.77 7.32 -13.25
N GLY A 60 4.89 8.31 -13.20
CA GLY A 60 3.60 8.30 -13.90
C GLY A 60 2.50 7.59 -13.12
N GLU A 61 1.29 7.62 -13.68
CA GLU A 61 0.07 7.05 -13.06
C GLU A 61 -0.14 7.48 -11.59
N PRO A 62 -0.22 8.79 -11.30
CA PRO A 62 -0.36 9.32 -9.94
C PRO A 62 -1.77 9.14 -9.37
N THR A 63 -2.44 8.02 -9.68
CA THR A 63 -3.79 7.71 -9.19
C THR A 63 -3.80 7.76 -7.65
N PRO A 64 -4.74 8.46 -7.01
CA PRO A 64 -5.98 9.03 -7.56
C PRO A 64 -5.87 10.48 -8.03
N TYR A 65 -4.70 11.09 -7.96
CA TYR A 65 -4.47 12.49 -8.23
C TYR A 65 -3.92 12.73 -9.65
N SER A 66 -3.50 13.97 -9.88
CA SER A 66 -2.99 14.46 -11.15
C SER A 66 -1.90 15.50 -10.87
N TRP A 67 -1.42 16.21 -11.89
CA TRP A 67 -0.44 17.29 -11.71
C TRP A 67 -0.77 18.18 -10.49
N PRO A 68 0.18 18.44 -9.57
CA PRO A 68 1.64 18.26 -9.70
C PRO A 68 2.19 16.86 -9.38
N ASP A 69 1.35 15.88 -9.08
CA ASP A 69 1.82 14.53 -8.78
C ASP A 69 2.32 13.82 -10.03
N ILE A 70 3.52 13.25 -9.92
CA ILE A 70 4.24 12.63 -11.05
C ILE A 70 4.70 11.19 -10.78
N ASN A 71 4.42 10.66 -9.59
CA ASN A 71 4.75 9.30 -9.22
C ASN A 71 3.47 8.59 -8.78
N SER A 72 3.46 7.26 -8.87
CA SER A 72 2.37 6.45 -8.36
C SER A 72 2.39 6.36 -6.83
N HIS A 73 1.25 5.95 -6.27
CA HIS A 73 1.05 5.69 -4.84
C HIS A 73 0.84 4.18 -4.54
N PHE A 74 1.03 3.32 -5.55
CA PHE A 74 0.68 1.88 -5.49
C PHE A 74 1.73 1.01 -4.80
N GLY A 75 2.97 1.49 -4.75
CA GLY A 75 4.12 0.75 -4.26
C GLY A 75 3.96 0.35 -2.81
N ILE A 76 4.34 -0.88 -2.50
CA ILE A 76 4.62 -1.31 -1.14
C ILE A 76 5.80 -0.51 -0.57
N LEU A 77 6.82 -0.26 -1.40
CA LEU A 77 7.94 0.64 -1.15
C LEU A 77 7.75 1.95 -1.92
N ASP A 78 8.23 3.06 -1.35
CA ASP A 78 8.24 4.35 -2.07
C ASP A 78 9.28 4.37 -3.19
N ILE A 79 9.26 5.43 -4.01
CA ILE A 79 10.15 5.56 -5.18
C ILE A 79 11.64 5.64 -4.81
N ALA A 80 11.95 6.04 -3.58
CA ALA A 80 13.31 6.08 -3.04
C ALA A 80 13.73 4.73 -2.42
N GLY A 81 12.84 3.74 -2.41
CA GLY A 81 13.07 2.43 -1.82
C GLY A 81 12.86 2.39 -0.30
N PHE A 82 12.21 3.40 0.28
CA PHE A 82 11.85 3.39 1.69
C PHE A 82 10.53 2.65 1.91
N TRP A 83 10.47 1.93 3.02
CA TRP A 83 9.33 1.10 3.44
C TRP A 83 8.13 1.99 3.76
N LYS A 84 6.97 1.70 3.16
CA LYS A 84 5.68 2.21 3.63
C LYS A 84 5.12 1.29 4.73
N ASP A 85 4.13 1.75 5.48
CA ASP A 85 3.48 0.97 6.55
C ASP A 85 2.95 -0.38 6.05
N ARG A 86 2.33 -0.40 4.85
CA ARG A 86 1.84 -1.62 4.18
C ARG A 86 2.93 -2.69 4.00
N THR A 87 4.21 -2.32 3.92
CA THR A 87 5.29 -3.30 3.80
C THR A 87 5.35 -4.23 5.00
N PHE A 88 5.10 -3.71 6.19
CA PHE A 88 5.13 -4.51 7.42
C PHE A 88 3.91 -5.44 7.52
N TRP A 89 2.77 -5.05 6.94
CA TRP A 89 1.62 -5.95 6.78
C TRP A 89 1.96 -7.15 5.89
N TYR A 90 2.58 -6.91 4.73
CA TYR A 90 3.07 -7.99 3.86
C TYR A 90 4.18 -8.81 4.52
N SER A 91 5.09 -8.18 5.26
CA SER A 91 6.17 -8.86 5.98
C SER A 91 5.63 -9.82 7.04
N ALA A 92 4.65 -9.39 7.84
CA ALA A 92 3.98 -10.24 8.83
C ALA A 92 3.33 -11.46 8.17
N TYR A 93 2.78 -11.26 6.97
CA TYR A 93 2.16 -12.31 6.20
C TYR A 93 3.17 -13.30 5.58
N TYR A 94 4.20 -12.82 4.89
CA TYR A 94 5.17 -13.67 4.18
C TYR A 94 6.27 -14.25 5.06
N LYS A 95 6.48 -13.71 6.27
CA LYS A 95 7.51 -14.15 7.21
C LYS A 95 6.89 -14.53 8.57
N PRO A 96 6.01 -15.55 8.62
CA PRO A 96 5.25 -15.89 9.81
C PRO A 96 6.10 -16.42 10.98
N HIS A 97 7.36 -16.79 10.72
CA HIS A 97 8.30 -17.29 11.72
C HIS A 97 9.27 -16.24 12.26
N GLU A 98 9.27 -15.02 11.69
CA GLU A 98 10.06 -13.90 12.17
C GLU A 98 9.19 -13.05 13.13
N PRO A 99 9.51 -12.99 14.43
CA PRO A 99 8.79 -12.13 15.36
C PRO A 99 8.95 -10.66 14.96
N GLN A 100 7.82 -10.00 14.68
CA GLN A 100 7.79 -8.62 14.22
C GLN A 100 6.55 -7.91 14.77
N VAL A 101 6.71 -6.62 15.05
CA VAL A 101 5.61 -5.72 15.39
C VAL A 101 5.89 -4.37 14.74
N HIS A 102 4.90 -3.83 14.05
CA HIS A 102 4.96 -2.51 13.44
C HIS A 102 3.77 -1.70 13.95
N LEU A 103 4.03 -0.46 14.36
CA LEU A 103 3.01 0.45 14.86
C LEU A 103 2.92 1.66 13.94
N LEU A 104 1.69 2.07 13.65
CA LEU A 104 1.35 3.32 12.99
C LEU A 104 0.14 3.94 13.71
N PRO A 105 -0.05 5.27 13.70
CA PRO A 105 0.75 6.29 13.02
C PRO A 105 1.96 6.76 13.86
N HIS A 106 2.63 7.81 13.38
CA HIS A 106 3.55 8.59 14.22
C HIS A 106 2.85 9.18 15.45
N TRP A 107 3.58 9.43 16.55
CA TRP A 107 3.00 9.96 17.80
C TRP A 107 3.31 11.45 18.02
N SER A 108 2.91 12.25 17.05
CA SER A 108 3.07 13.71 17.04
C SER A 108 1.71 14.38 16.85
N ARG A 109 1.50 15.51 17.54
CA ARG A 109 0.32 16.36 17.35
C ARG A 109 0.46 17.23 16.11
#